data_AF-A0A3L6MWX7-F1
#
_entry.id   AF-A0A3L6MWX7-F1
#
_cell.length_a   1.000
_cell.length_b   1.000
_cell.length_c   1.000
_cell.angle_alpha   90.00
_cell.angle_beta   90.00
_cell.angle_gamma   90.00
#
_symmetry.space_group_name_H-M   'P 1'
#
loop_
_entity.id
_entity.type
_entity.pdbx_description
1 polymer ?
#
loop_
_entity_poly.entity_id
_entity_poly.type
_entity_poly.pdbx_seq_one_letter_code
_entity_poly.pdbx_strand_id
1 'polypeptide(L)'
;MQKFFGKGQDTPLQTAPKEESAEAFLQWVSTVDPATWIVYSDGSLSSEGAASYGFAIHQKDLSICDGSGRLGPAEVFDAEATGALEGLKAALNLPGSAARDIVVYLDNLAAATCLWGTPSDSS
;
A
#
# COMPACT_ATOMS: atom_id res chain seq x y z
N MET A 1 -16.11 25.44 0.56
CA MET A 1 -15.36 25.19 1.80
C MET A 1 -14.10 24.42 1.41
N GLN A 2 -12.99 25.12 1.20
CA GLN A 2 -11.70 24.52 0.81
C GLN A 2 -11.09 23.92 2.09
N LYS A 3 -10.96 22.60 2.13
CA LYS A 3 -10.23 21.94 3.22
C LYS A 3 -8.75 22.16 2.95
N PHE A 4 -8.10 22.96 3.80
CA PHE A 4 -6.65 23.03 3.84
C PHE A 4 -6.14 21.67 4.33
N PHE A 5 -5.45 20.94 3.46
CA PHE A 5 -4.59 19.85 3.90
C PHE A 5 -3.41 20.48 4.64
N GLY A 6 -3.11 19.97 5.85
CA GLY A 6 -1.97 20.44 6.63
C GLY A 6 -0.68 20.27 5.83
N LYS A 7 0.25 21.21 5.99
CA LYS A 7 1.59 21.12 5.41
C LYS A 7 2.20 19.75 5.77
N GLY A 8 2.51 18.93 4.77
CA GLY A 8 3.19 17.65 4.96
C GLY A 8 4.46 17.84 5.77
N GLN A 9 4.84 16.84 6.57
CA GLN A 9 6.10 16.90 7.30
C GLN A 9 7.26 16.86 6.28
N ASP A 10 8.27 17.73 6.43
CA ASP A 10 9.43 17.81 5.52
C ASP A 10 10.42 16.63 5.67
N THR A 11 10.07 15.59 6.44
CA THR A 11 10.94 14.43 6.66
C THR A 11 10.89 13.50 5.44
N PRO A 12 12.01 13.12 4.80
CA PRO A 12 11.98 12.15 3.70
C PRO A 12 11.31 10.84 4.12
N LEU A 13 10.41 10.30 3.30
CA LEU A 13 9.78 9.00 3.55
C LEU A 13 10.75 7.83 3.41
N GLN A 14 11.77 7.97 2.55
CA GLN A 14 12.84 6.99 2.42
C GLN A 14 14.11 7.54 3.09
N THR A 15 14.50 6.91 4.20
CA THR A 15 15.69 7.29 4.98
C THR A 15 16.75 6.19 5.04
N ALA A 16 16.46 5.00 4.50
CA ALA A 16 17.32 3.82 4.56
C ALA A 16 17.40 3.09 3.20
N PRO A 17 18.46 2.28 2.96
CA PRO A 17 18.53 1.34 1.85
C PRO A 17 17.44 0.27 1.89
N LYS A 18 17.23 -0.41 0.76
CA LYS A 18 16.19 -1.44 0.60
C LYS A 18 16.40 -2.62 1.57
N GLU A 19 17.63 -3.06 1.72
CA GLU A 19 18.00 -4.20 2.57
C GLU A 19 17.72 -3.90 4.05
N GLU A 20 18.11 -2.72 4.52
CA GLU A 20 17.83 -2.27 5.89
C GLU A 20 16.32 -2.11 6.13
N SER A 21 15.61 -1.55 5.14
CA SER A 21 14.15 -1.41 5.22
C SER A 21 13.44 -2.77 5.27
N ALA A 22 13.94 -3.76 4.54
CA ALA A 22 13.42 -5.12 4.55
C ALA A 22 13.68 -5.82 5.90
N GLU A 23 14.87 -5.66 6.48
CA GLU A 23 15.16 -6.19 7.82
C GLU A 23 14.29 -5.53 8.89
N ALA A 24 14.14 -4.21 8.85
CA ALA A 24 13.26 -3.47 9.75
C ALA A 24 11.80 -3.93 9.61
N PHE A 25 11.34 -4.18 8.38
CA PHE A 25 10.02 -4.73 8.12
C PHE A 25 9.85 -6.13 8.73
N LEU A 26 10.81 -7.03 8.57
CA LEU A 26 10.77 -8.38 9.16
C LEU A 26 10.79 -8.35 10.69
N GLN A 27 11.50 -7.39 11.29
CA GLN A 27 11.45 -7.18 12.74
C GLN A 27 10.07 -6.68 13.15
N TRP A 28 9.54 -5.66 12.47
CA TRP A 28 8.23 -5.10 12.76
C TRP A 28 7.11 -6.14 12.63
N VAL A 29 7.08 -6.93 11.54
CA VAL A 29 6.02 -7.92 11.32
C VAL A 29 5.98 -8.98 12.43
N SER A 30 7.13 -9.27 13.05
CA SER A 30 7.22 -10.18 14.21
C SER A 30 6.61 -9.62 15.50
N THR A 31 6.41 -8.29 15.57
CA THR A 31 5.83 -7.58 16.72
C THR A 31 4.36 -7.22 16.54
N VAL A 32 3.83 -7.31 15.33
CA VAL A 32 2.43 -7.00 15.01
C VAL A 32 1.49 -7.97 15.75
N ASP A 33 0.33 -7.48 16.18
CA ASP A 33 -0.68 -8.32 16.81
C ASP A 33 -1.03 -9.50 15.88
N PRO A 34 -1.02 -10.75 16.38
CA PRO A 34 -1.42 -11.93 15.63
C PRO A 34 -2.78 -11.88 14.92
N ALA A 35 -3.69 -11.02 15.37
CA ALA A 35 -5.01 -10.82 14.80
C ALA A 35 -5.05 -9.75 13.71
N THR A 36 -3.99 -8.94 13.56
CA THR A 36 -3.88 -7.91 12.53
C THR A 36 -3.84 -8.53 11.15
N TRP A 37 -4.55 -7.90 10.22
CA TRP A 37 -4.42 -8.19 8.80
C TRP A 37 -3.47 -7.22 8.14
N ILE A 38 -2.54 -7.77 7.37
CA ILE A 38 -1.59 -7.00 6.57
C ILE A 38 -1.99 -7.15 5.12
N VAL A 39 -2.31 -6.03 4.48
CA VAL A 39 -2.59 -5.92 3.05
C VAL A 39 -1.30 -5.49 2.37
N TYR A 40 -0.75 -6.34 1.52
CA TYR A 40 0.35 -5.98 0.63
C TYR A 40 -0.24 -5.55 -0.70
N SER A 41 0.20 -4.41 -1.21
CA SER A 41 -0.12 -3.94 -2.56
C SER A 41 1.12 -3.99 -3.44
N ASP A 42 0.91 -4.18 -4.74
CA ASP A 42 1.95 -4.01 -5.77
C ASP A 42 1.32 -3.46 -7.06
N GLY A 43 2.05 -2.56 -7.72
CA GLY A 43 1.73 -1.96 -9.01
C GLY A 43 2.76 -2.36 -10.07
N SER A 44 2.28 -2.73 -11.25
CA SER A 44 3.15 -3.11 -12.38
C SER A 44 2.73 -2.42 -13.67
N LEU A 45 3.69 -2.30 -14.60
CA LEU A 45 3.45 -1.83 -15.96
C LEU A 45 3.85 -2.92 -16.95
N SER A 46 3.00 -3.21 -17.93
CA SER A 46 3.37 -4.08 -19.04
C SER A 46 4.33 -3.37 -20.00
N SER A 47 4.97 -4.13 -20.89
CA SER A 47 5.80 -3.59 -21.99
C SER A 47 5.04 -2.64 -22.91
N GLU A 48 3.72 -2.78 -22.97
CA GLU A 48 2.81 -1.96 -23.77
C GLU A 48 2.29 -0.72 -23.01
N GLY A 49 2.77 -0.48 -21.78
CA GLY A 49 2.37 0.66 -20.97
C GLY A 49 1.01 0.48 -20.27
N ALA A 50 0.48 -0.75 -20.19
CA ALA A 50 -0.76 -1.01 -19.46
C ALA A 50 -0.45 -1.26 -17.98
N ALA A 51 -1.00 -0.44 -17.10
CA ALA A 51 -0.81 -0.57 -15.67
C ALA A 51 -1.73 -1.65 -15.07
N SER A 52 -1.25 -2.40 -14.10
CA SER A 52 -2.03 -3.38 -13.34
C SER A 52 -1.66 -3.36 -11.88
N TYR A 53 -2.65 -3.62 -11.03
CA TYR A 53 -2.47 -3.70 -9.59
C TYR A 53 -2.72 -5.11 -9.10
N GLY A 54 -2.08 -5.46 -8.00
CA GLY A 54 -2.34 -6.66 -7.21
C GLY A 54 -2.37 -6.32 -5.72
N PHE A 55 -3.09 -7.14 -4.96
CA PHE A 55 -2.99 -7.12 -3.51
C PHE A 55 -3.10 -8.54 -2.93
N ALA A 56 -2.52 -8.73 -1.75
CA ALA A 56 -2.66 -9.95 -0.95
C ALA A 56 -2.89 -9.60 0.52
N ILE A 57 -3.83 -10.28 1.17
CA ILE A 57 -4.16 -10.09 2.58
C ILE A 57 -3.63 -11.28 3.37
N HIS A 58 -2.80 -11.00 4.36
CA HIS A 58 -2.18 -12.01 5.21
C HIS A 58 -2.48 -11.75 6.67
N GLN A 59 -2.59 -12.84 7.42
CA GLN A 59 -2.59 -12.84 8.88
C GLN A 59 -1.43 -13.74 9.33
N LYS A 60 -0.34 -13.14 9.81
CA LYS A 60 0.93 -13.86 10.02
C LYS A 60 1.32 -14.63 8.75
N ASP A 61 1.54 -15.93 8.86
CA ASP A 61 1.91 -16.82 7.75
C ASP A 61 0.71 -17.33 6.94
N LEU A 62 -0.53 -16.96 7.33
CA LEU A 62 -1.75 -17.39 6.66
C LEU A 62 -2.16 -16.38 5.60
N SER A 63 -2.21 -16.81 4.34
CA SER A 63 -2.85 -16.05 3.27
C SER A 63 -4.37 -16.16 3.40
N ILE A 64 -5.06 -15.02 3.43
CA ILE A 64 -6.50 -14.92 3.63
C ILE A 64 -7.22 -14.84 2.28
N CYS A 65 -6.81 -13.89 1.44
CA CYS A 65 -7.27 -13.74 0.06
C CYS A 65 -6.38 -12.76 -0.70
N ASP A 66 -6.52 -12.76 -2.02
CA ASP A 66 -5.81 -11.89 -2.94
C ASP A 66 -6.74 -11.38 -4.04
N GLY A 67 -6.27 -10.40 -4.81
CA GLY A 67 -6.99 -9.84 -5.93
C GLY A 67 -6.09 -9.03 -6.84
N SER A 68 -6.54 -8.81 -8.07
CA SER A 68 -5.81 -8.00 -9.05
C SER A 68 -6.74 -7.39 -10.09
N GLY A 69 -6.23 -6.40 -10.81
CA GLY A 69 -6.96 -5.73 -11.87
C GLY A 69 -6.05 -4.96 -12.80
N ARG A 70 -6.61 -4.51 -13.92
CA ARG A 70 -5.93 -3.61 -14.86
C ARG A 70 -6.47 -2.21 -14.69
N LEU A 71 -5.57 -1.26 -14.71
CA LEU A 71 -5.88 0.13 -14.97
C LEU A 71 -5.70 0.35 -16.47
N GLY A 72 -6.42 1.32 -17.03
CA GLY A 72 -6.19 1.74 -18.41
C GLY A 72 -4.82 2.42 -18.55
N PRO A 73 -4.68 3.43 -19.41
CA PRO A 73 -3.52 4.31 -19.37
C PRO A 73 -3.40 4.93 -17.97
N ALA A 74 -2.37 4.54 -17.22
CA ALA A 74 -2.09 4.99 -15.85
C ALA A 74 -0.62 4.73 -15.50
N GLU A 75 -0.11 5.37 -14.46
CA GLU A 75 1.26 5.16 -13.98
C GLU A 75 1.32 4.02 -12.95
N VAL A 76 2.53 3.52 -12.68
CA VAL A 76 2.73 2.42 -11.71
C VAL A 76 2.29 2.83 -10.30
N PHE A 77 2.45 4.09 -9.91
CA PHE A 77 1.99 4.53 -8.60
C PHE A 77 0.46 4.59 -8.52
N ASP A 78 -0.25 4.85 -9.62
CA ASP A 78 -1.73 4.76 -9.65
C ASP A 78 -2.16 3.31 -9.43
N ALA A 79 -1.43 2.37 -10.02
CA ALA A 79 -1.63 0.95 -9.80
C ALA A 79 -1.37 0.53 -8.36
N GLU A 80 -0.25 0.94 -7.78
CA GLU A 80 0.02 0.71 -6.36
C GLU A 80 -1.11 1.26 -5.48
N ALA A 81 -1.48 2.53 -5.65
CA ALA A 81 -2.50 3.17 -4.84
C ALA A 81 -3.88 2.49 -5.01
N THR A 82 -4.19 2.01 -6.22
CA THR A 82 -5.41 1.26 -6.49
C THR A 82 -5.38 -0.11 -5.82
N GLY A 83 -4.26 -0.84 -5.91
CA GLY A 83 -4.10 -2.13 -5.23
C GLY A 83 -4.28 -2.02 -3.73
N ALA A 84 -3.71 -0.99 -3.11
CA ALA A 84 -3.88 -0.70 -1.69
C ALA A 84 -5.33 -0.37 -1.32
N LEU A 85 -6.02 0.42 -2.14
CA LEU A 85 -7.43 0.75 -1.93
C LEU A 85 -8.32 -0.50 -2.04
N GLU A 86 -8.15 -1.30 -3.10
CA GLU A 86 -8.95 -2.50 -3.32
C GLU A 86 -8.65 -3.58 -2.27
N GLY A 87 -7.39 -3.73 -1.86
CA GLY A 87 -7.00 -4.62 -0.77
C GLY A 87 -7.58 -4.21 0.58
N LEU A 88 -7.60 -2.90 0.90
CA LEU A 88 -8.26 -2.40 2.11
C LEU A 88 -9.77 -2.65 2.07
N LYS A 89 -10.44 -2.41 0.93
CA LYS A 89 -11.86 -2.73 0.76
C LYS A 89 -12.12 -4.22 0.96
N ALA A 90 -11.29 -5.07 0.38
CA ALA A 90 -11.38 -6.51 0.56
C ALA A 90 -11.24 -6.90 2.04
N ALA A 91 -10.24 -6.35 2.76
CA ALA A 91 -10.06 -6.57 4.18
C ALA A 91 -11.28 -6.12 5.01
N LEU A 92 -11.86 -4.95 4.71
CA LEU A 92 -13.04 -4.43 5.42
C LEU A 92 -14.29 -5.29 5.21
N ASN A 93 -14.41 -5.95 4.06
CA ASN A 93 -15.51 -6.86 3.74
C ASN A 93 -15.37 -8.25 4.37
N LEU A 94 -14.22 -8.58 4.97
CA LEU A 94 -14.05 -9.85 5.65
C LEU A 94 -14.80 -9.88 6.99
N PRO A 95 -15.33 -11.05 7.41
CA PRO A 95 -15.99 -11.20 8.70
C PRO A 95 -15.08 -10.84 9.86
N GLY A 96 -15.54 -9.96 10.75
CA GLY A 96 -14.80 -9.56 11.94
C GLY A 96 -13.72 -8.50 11.72
N SER A 97 -13.75 -7.80 10.57
CA SER A 97 -12.89 -6.65 10.27
C SER A 97 -12.99 -5.53 11.32
N ALA A 98 -14.19 -5.25 11.83
CA ALA A 98 -14.44 -4.19 12.82
C ALA A 98 -13.74 -4.42 14.18
N ALA A 99 -13.25 -5.63 14.44
CA ALA A 99 -12.56 -5.99 15.69
C ALA A 99 -11.04 -6.19 15.50
N ARG A 100 -10.51 -5.82 14.34
CA ARG A 100 -9.11 -6.06 13.95
C ARG A 100 -8.47 -4.78 13.43
N ASP A 101 -7.18 -4.68 13.68
CA ASP A 101 -6.35 -3.70 12.98
C ASP A 101 -6.07 -4.19 11.56
N ILE A 102 -6.03 -3.24 10.63
CA ILE A 102 -5.66 -3.48 9.23
C ILE A 102 -4.49 -2.56 8.93
N VAL A 103 -3.37 -3.14 8.52
CA VAL A 103 -2.20 -2.40 8.05
C VAL A 103 -2.10 -2.59 6.54
N VAL A 104 -1.94 -1.49 5.80
CA VAL A 104 -1.73 -1.52 4.35
C VAL A 104 -0.27 -1.17 4.09
N TYR A 105 0.43 -2.07 3.40
CA TYR A 105 1.82 -1.93 3.03
C TYR A 105 1.94 -1.57 1.55
N LEU A 106 2.76 -0.56 1.29
CA LEU A 106 3.06 0.01 -0.02
C LEU A 106 4.58 -0.03 -0.18
N ASP A 107 5.07 -0.44 -1.34
CA ASP A 107 6.50 -0.42 -1.65
C ASP A 107 6.90 0.76 -2.55
N ASN A 108 5.91 1.45 -3.13
CA ASN A 108 6.12 2.60 -3.99
C ASN A 108 6.16 3.92 -3.22
N LEU A 109 7.35 4.52 -3.14
CA LEU A 109 7.58 5.81 -2.47
C LEU A 109 6.70 6.93 -3.05
N ALA A 110 6.45 6.96 -4.36
CA ALA A 110 5.62 7.99 -4.97
C ALA A 110 4.17 7.86 -4.50
N ALA A 111 3.63 6.64 -4.44
CA ALA A 111 2.29 6.38 -3.90
C ALA A 111 2.19 6.80 -2.42
N ALA A 112 3.18 6.44 -1.59
CA ALA A 112 3.24 6.85 -0.19
C ALA A 112 3.33 8.38 -0.03
N THR A 113 4.11 9.05 -0.88
CA THR A 113 4.26 10.52 -0.88
C THR A 113 2.93 11.21 -1.24
N CYS A 114 2.21 10.70 -2.24
CA CYS A 114 0.88 11.18 -2.60
C CYS A 114 -0.12 11.09 -1.43
N LEU A 115 -0.11 9.97 -0.69
CA LEU A 115 -0.95 9.79 0.49
C LEU A 115 -0.61 10.77 1.62
N TRP A 116 0.63 11.23 1.69
CA TRP A 116 1.07 12.21 2.69
C TRP A 116 0.68 13.65 2.37
N GLY A 117 -0.02 13.87 1.25
CA GLY A 117 -0.51 15.19 0.83
C GLY A 117 0.53 16.04 0.10
N THR A 118 1.65 15.44 -0.33
CA THR A 118 2.68 16.08 -1.16
C THR A 118 2.84 15.35 -2.50
N PRO A 119 1.77 15.19 -3.29
CA PRO A 119 1.84 14.45 -4.55
C PRO A 119 2.91 15.05 -5.47
N SER A 120 3.64 14.18 -6.16
CA SER A 120 4.57 14.60 -7.21
C SER A 120 3.79 15.24 -8.36
N ASP A 121 4.34 16.29 -8.97
CA ASP A 121 3.81 16.80 -10.23
C ASP A 121 3.98 15.71 -11.32
N SER A 122 2.89 15.33 -11.97
CA SER A 122 2.90 14.40 -13.11
C SER A 122 3.75 14.96 -14.25
N SER A 123 4.48 14.09 -14.97
CA SER A 123 5.28 14.46 -16.15
C SER A 123 4.51 14.37 -17.46
#